data_AF-A0AAE6NI48-F1
#
_entry.id   AF-A0AAE6NI48-F1
#
_cell.length_a   1.000
_cell.length_b   1.000
_cell.length_c   1.000
_cell.angle_alpha   90.00
_cell.angle_beta   90.00
_cell.angle_gamma   90.00
#
_symmetry.space_group_name_H-M   'P 1'
#
loop_
_entity.id
_entity.type
_entity.pdbx_description
1 polymer ?
#
loop_
_entity_poly.entity_id
_entity_poly.type
_entity_poly.pdbx_seq_one_letter_code
_entity_poly.pdbx_strand_id
1 'polypeptide(L)' 'MGMAERSAAAGRIRDAEQARDGLRAALKGAGSTLPSLALDGVSLVGDFPRPLVDLGRCPPQLARRLAQAVGKCAP' A
#
# COMPACT_ATOMS: atom_id res chain seq x y z
N MET A 1 -0.73 -27.17 -0.80
CA MET A 1 -1.48 -25.93 -0.57
C MET A 1 -2.98 -26.22 -0.55
N GLY A 2 -3.59 -26.12 0.63
CA GLY A 2 -5.03 -26.36 0.84
C GLY A 2 -5.91 -25.18 0.40
N MET A 3 -7.21 -25.43 0.23
CA MET A 3 -8.20 -24.40 -0.14
C MET A 3 -8.25 -23.23 0.87
N ALA A 4 -8.11 -23.53 2.16
CA ALA A 4 -8.14 -22.53 3.23
C ALA A 4 -6.93 -21.58 3.19
N GLU A 5 -5.73 -22.11 2.94
CA GLU A 5 -4.50 -21.31 2.83
C GLU A 5 -4.58 -20.33 1.64
N ARG A 6 -5.13 -20.79 0.51
CA ARG A 6 -5.40 -19.96 -0.66
C ARG A 6 -6.39 -18.83 -0.37
N SER A 7 -7.44 -19.11 0.42
CA SER A 7 -8.42 -18.10 0.82
C SER A 7 -7.81 -17.02 1.72
N ALA A 8 -6.98 -17.41 2.69
CA ALA A 8 -6.28 -16.49 3.57
C ALA A 8 -5.23 -15.63 2.84
N ALA A 9 -4.54 -16.19 1.84
CA ALA A 9 -3.65 -15.43 0.96
C ALA A 9 -4.43 -14.38 0.14
N ALA A 10 -5.55 -14.77 -0.48
CA ALA A 10 -6.39 -13.85 -1.23
C ALA A 10 -6.99 -12.73 -0.35
N GLY A 11 -7.29 -13.04 0.92
CA GLY A 11 -7.73 -12.04 1.90
C GLY A 11 -6.68 -10.95 2.16
N ARG A 12 -5.42 -11.35 2.38
CA ARG A 12 -4.30 -10.42 2.59
C ARG A 12 -4.04 -9.53 1.38
N ILE A 13 -4.15 -10.08 0.18
CA ILE A 13 -3.95 -9.31 -1.06
C ILE A 13 -5.04 -8.24 -1.18
N ARG A 14 -6.32 -8.61 -1.00
CA ARG A 14 -7.44 -7.65 -1.05
C ARG A 14 -7.31 -6.53 -0.01
N ASP A 15 -6.89 -6.87 1.20
CA ASP A 15 -6.66 -5.88 2.26
C ASP A 15 -5.59 -4.86 1.84
N ALA A 16 -4.47 -5.34 1.29
CA ALA A 16 -3.41 -4.46 0.79
C ALA A 16 -3.85 -3.62 -0.43
N GLU A 17 -4.64 -4.19 -1.35
CA GLU A 17 -5.25 -3.43 -2.45
C GLU A 17 -6.13 -2.30 -1.93
N GLN A 18 -6.98 -2.59 -0.94
CA GLN A 18 -7.86 -1.59 -0.34
C GLN A 18 -7.08 -0.49 0.39
N ALA A 19 -6.00 -0.85 1.11
CA ALA A 19 -5.10 0.12 1.72
C ALA A 19 -4.43 1.02 0.65
N ARG A 20 -3.95 0.43 -0.45
CA ARG A 20 -3.37 1.16 -1.59
C ARG A 20 -4.38 2.05 -2.29
N ASP A 21 -5.64 1.64 -2.40
CA ASP A 21 -6.74 2.43 -2.96
C ASP A 21 -7.06 3.64 -2.08
N GLY A 22 -7.20 3.42 -0.77
CA GLY A 22 -7.44 4.48 0.20
C GLY A 22 -6.33 5.53 0.18
N LEU A 23 -5.06 5.10 0.15
CA LEU A 23 -3.93 6.01 0.03
C LEU A 23 -3.97 6.78 -1.30
N ARG A 24 -4.26 6.13 -2.43
CA ARG A 24 -4.37 6.80 -3.73
C ARG A 24 -5.45 7.87 -3.73
N ALA A 25 -6.62 7.58 -3.14
CA ALA A 25 -7.71 8.53 -3.02
C ALA A 25 -7.32 9.74 -2.17
N ALA A 26 -6.68 9.52 -1.02
CA ALA A 26 -6.20 10.59 -0.15
C ALA A 26 -5.16 11.49 -0.85
N LEU A 27 -4.21 10.88 -1.56
CA LEU A 27 -3.22 11.62 -2.35
C LEU A 27 -3.88 12.48 -3.43
N LYS A 28 -4.83 11.90 -4.18
CA LYS A 28 -5.58 12.62 -5.22
C LYS A 28 -6.34 13.80 -4.64
N GLY A 29 -6.99 13.62 -3.49
CA GLY A 29 -7.66 14.71 -2.77
C GLY A 29 -6.69 15.80 -2.29
N ALA A 30 -5.44 15.45 -2.00
CA ALA A 30 -4.38 16.40 -1.65
C ALA A 30 -3.71 17.09 -2.88
N GLY A 31 -4.18 16.79 -4.09
CA GLY A 31 -3.66 17.34 -5.36
C GLY A 31 -2.38 16.66 -5.86
N SER A 32 -2.03 15.49 -5.33
CA SER A 32 -0.84 14.73 -5.75
C SER A 32 -1.24 13.36 -6.30
N THR A 33 -0.51 12.88 -7.29
CA THR A 33 -0.65 11.49 -7.76
C THR A 33 0.71 10.81 -7.72
N LEU A 34 0.72 9.55 -7.30
CA LEU A 34 1.89 8.69 -7.35
C LEU A 34 1.64 7.63 -8.42
N PRO A 35 2.12 7.84 -9.66
CA PRO A 35 1.89 6.89 -10.75
C PRO A 35 2.55 5.53 -10.46
N SER A 36 3.61 5.52 -9.64
CA SER A 36 4.31 4.31 -9.21
C SER A 36 3.68 3.61 -8.00
N LEU A 37 2.63 4.17 -7.38
CA LEU A 37 1.98 3.55 -6.22
C LEU A 37 1.36 2.20 -6.66
N ALA A 38 1.79 1.10 -6.06
CA ALA A 38 1.36 -0.25 -6.41
C ALA A 38 1.51 -1.20 -5.21
N LEU A 39 1.12 -2.46 -5.37
CA LEU A 39 1.62 -3.51 -4.48
C LEU A 39 3.01 -3.94 -4.95
N ASP A 40 3.90 -4.21 -4.01
CA ASP A 40 5.20 -4.80 -4.32
C ASP A 40 5.00 -6.21 -4.87
N GLY A 41 5.38 -6.42 -6.14
CA GLY A 41 5.17 -7.69 -6.83
C GLY A 41 5.93 -8.85 -6.20
N VAL A 42 7.10 -8.59 -5.60
CA VAL A 42 7.92 -9.63 -4.95
C VAL A 42 7.21 -10.17 -3.71
N SER A 43 6.58 -9.29 -2.95
CA SER A 43 5.81 -9.62 -1.74
C SER A 43 4.56 -10.47 -1.99
N LEU A 44 4.12 -10.57 -3.25
CA LEU A 44 3.00 -11.41 -3.68
C LEU A 44 3.41 -12.84 -4.06
N VAL A 45 4.71 -13.13 -4.16
CA VAL A 45 5.24 -14.44 -4.57
C VAL A 45 5.42 -15.35 -3.35
N GLY A 46 5.19 -16.65 -3.53
CA GLY A 46 5.44 -17.70 -2.54
C GLY A 46 4.17 -18.24 -1.85
N ASP A 47 4.35 -19.25 -0.99
CA ASP A 47 3.23 -19.95 -0.34
C ASP A 47 2.48 -19.11 0.72
N PHE A 48 3.15 -18.11 1.28
CA PHE A 48 2.56 -17.20 2.27
C PHE A 48 2.85 -15.74 1.90
N PRO A 49 2.15 -15.19 0.90
CA PRO A 49 2.41 -13.83 0.43
C PRO A 49 2.17 -12.82 1.55
N ARG A 50 3.07 -11.85 1.70
CA ARG A 50 2.93 -10.75 2.66
C ARG A 50 2.89 -9.44 1.90
N PRO A 51 1.73 -9.09 1.31
CA PRO A 51 1.62 -7.97 0.38
C PRO A 51 2.08 -6.68 1.05
N LEU A 52 3.00 -5.98 0.38
CA LEU A 52 3.47 -4.67 0.79
C LEU A 52 2.97 -3.64 -0.22
N VAL A 53 2.73 -2.42 0.24
CA VAL A 53 2.43 -1.28 -0.65
C VAL A 53 3.74 -0.59 -1.01
N ASP A 54 4.07 -0.56 -2.29
CA ASP A 54 5.19 0.21 -2.82
C ASP A 54 4.75 1.67 -3.04
N LEU A 55 5.39 2.60 -2.33
CA LEU A 55 5.13 4.04 -2.40
C LEU A 55 5.85 4.72 -3.57
N GLY A 56 6.89 4.10 -4.13
CA GLY A 56 7.68 4.64 -5.22
C GLY A 56 8.30 6.02 -4.95
N ARG A 57 8.60 6.76 -6.03
CA ARG A 57 9.18 8.11 -5.95
C ARG A 57 8.07 9.14 -5.75
N CYS A 58 8.23 10.01 -4.76
CA CYS A 58 7.31 11.10 -4.49
C CYS A 58 7.99 12.48 -4.57
N PRO A 59 7.26 13.56 -4.91
CA PRO A 59 7.79 14.92 -4.84
C PRO A 59 8.16 15.31 -3.41
N PRO A 60 9.22 16.11 -3.18
CA PRO A 60 9.64 16.52 -1.84
C PRO A 60 8.54 17.18 -1.00
N GLN A 61 7.64 17.95 -1.63
CA GLN A 61 6.50 18.56 -0.94
C GLN A 61 5.55 17.49 -0.39
N LEU A 62 5.28 16.44 -1.16
CA LEU A 62 4.44 15.33 -0.71
C LEU A 62 5.14 14.52 0.39
N ALA A 63 6.43 14.26 0.25
CA ALA A 63 7.23 13.58 1.28
C ALA A 63 7.13 14.30 2.64
N ARG A 64 7.27 15.64 2.64
CA ARG A 64 7.12 16.46 3.86
C ARG A 64 5.71 16.37 4.46
N ARG A 65 4.67 16.40 3.62
CA ARG A 65 3.27 16.27 4.07
C ARG A 65 3.00 14.89 4.66
N LEU A 66 3.48 13.83 4.03
CA LEU A 66 3.37 12.45 4.53
C LEU A 66 4.10 12.30 5.87
N ALA A 67 5.34 12.80 5.99
CA ALA A 67 6.09 12.76 7.24
C ALA A 67 5.35 13.45 8.39
N GLN A 68 4.76 14.62 8.15
CA GLN A 68 3.94 15.31 9.15
C GLN A 68 2.67 14.55 9.51
N ALA A 69 1.99 13.94 8.54
CA ALA A 69 0.76 13.19 8.79
C ALA A 69 1.05 11.91 9.60
N VAL A 70 2.08 11.15 9.22
CA VAL A 70 2.49 9.93 9.92
C VAL A 70 2.99 10.26 11.33
N GLY A 71 3.81 11.30 11.51
CA GLY A 71 4.30 11.71 12.83
C GLY A 71 3.19 12.15 13.80
N LYS A 72 2.03 12.58 13.30
CA LYS A 72 0.84 12.91 14.12
C LYS A 72 -0.02 11.69 14.48
N CYS A 73 0.16 10.58 13.76
CA CYS A 73 -0.56 9.32 13.97
C CYS A 73 0.28 8.26 14.71
N ALA A 74 1.56 8.52 14.94
CA ALA A 74 2.40 7.64 15.75
C ALA A 74 1.91 7.66 17.22
N PRO A 75 1.70 6.48 17.86
CA PRO A 75 1.37 6.40 19.27
C PRO A 75 2.52 6.91 20.16
#